data_AF-Q7Z5Y9-F1
#
_entry.id   AF-Q7Z5Y9-F1
#
_cell.length_a   1.000
_cell.length_b   1.000
_cell.length_c   1.000
_cell.angle_alpha   90.00
_cell.angle_beta   90.00
_cell.angle_gamma   90.00
#
_symmetry.space_group_name_H-M   'P 1'
#
loop_
_entity.id
_entity.type
_entity.pdbx_description
1 polymer ?
#
loop_
_entity_poly.entity_id
_entity_poly.type
_entity_poly.pdbx_seq_one_letter_code
_entity_poly.pdbx_strand_id
1 'polypeptide(L)' 'AAPFDDDDKIVGGYNCEENSVRYQVSLNSGYHFCGGSLINEQWVVSAGHCYKS' A
#
# COMPACT_ATOMS: atom_id res chain seq x y z
N ALA A 1 17.19 1.62 -6.00
CA ALA A 1 17.02 2.92 -5.31
C ALA A 1 15.99 3.71 -6.11
N ALA A 2 14.96 4.26 -5.48
CA ALA A 2 14.02 5.13 -6.19
C ALA A 2 14.80 6.36 -6.67
N PRO A 3 14.92 6.61 -7.99
CA PRO A 3 15.34 7.91 -8.46
C PRO A 3 14.15 8.84 -8.29
N PHE A 4 14.42 9.97 -7.65
CA PHE A 4 13.48 11.05 -7.46
C PHE A 4 13.24 11.72 -8.81
N ASP A 5 12.10 11.46 -9.43
CA ASP A 5 11.44 12.40 -10.34
C ASP A 5 9.96 12.43 -9.93
N ASP A 6 9.49 13.63 -9.60
CA ASP A 6 8.23 13.96 -8.94
C ASP A 6 7.02 13.96 -9.90
N ASP A 7 6.81 12.91 -10.69
CA ASP A 7 5.68 12.88 -11.62
C ASP A 7 4.80 11.63 -11.40
N ASP A 8 3.50 11.86 -11.14
CA ASP A 8 2.39 10.89 -11.19
C ASP A 8 2.18 9.95 -9.98
N LYS A 9 1.93 10.51 -8.79
CA LYS A 9 1.60 9.77 -7.54
C LYS A 9 0.17 9.21 -7.50
N ILE A 10 -0.24 8.58 -8.60
CA ILE A 10 -1.48 7.84 -8.85
C ILE A 10 -2.70 8.71 -9.19
N VAL A 11 -2.90 8.99 -10.48
CA VAL A 11 -4.08 8.53 -11.25
C VAL A 11 -3.56 8.15 -12.64
N GLY A 12 -3.83 6.92 -13.09
CA GLY A 12 -3.40 6.38 -14.38
C GLY A 12 -2.02 5.69 -14.41
N GLY A 13 -1.23 5.78 -13.33
CA GLY A 13 0.19 5.41 -13.21
C GLY A 13 0.68 4.15 -13.94
N TYR A 14 1.18 3.16 -13.20
CA TYR A 14 1.76 1.95 -13.79
C TYR A 14 1.62 0.75 -12.87
N ASN A 15 1.68 -0.46 -13.44
CA ASN A 15 1.74 -1.68 -12.65
C ASN A 15 3.11 -1.79 -11.98
N CYS A 16 3.12 -1.96 -10.67
CA CYS A 16 4.36 -2.17 -9.93
C CYS A 16 5.03 -3.48 -10.37
N GLU A 17 6.36 -3.49 -10.39
CA GLU A 17 7.10 -4.74 -10.52
C GLU A 17 6.79 -5.65 -9.32
N GLU A 18 6.70 -6.95 -9.57
CA GLU A 18 6.34 -7.93 -8.55
C GLU A 18 7.27 -7.83 -7.34
N ASN A 19 6.70 -7.76 -6.12
CA ASN A 19 7.43 -7.66 -4.86
C ASN A 19 8.37 -6.44 -4.70
N SER A 20 8.25 -5.42 -5.57
CA SER A 20 9.05 -4.18 -5.48
C SER A 20 8.64 -3.28 -4.31
N VAL A 21 7.37 -3.31 -3.90
CA VAL A 21 6.80 -2.53 -2.79
C VAL A 21 6.48 -3.46 -1.62
N ARG A 22 7.51 -3.99 -0.96
CA ARG A 22 7.39 -5.06 0.06
C ARG A 22 6.59 -4.70 1.30
N TYR A 23 6.46 -3.41 1.60
CA TYR A 23 5.69 -2.94 2.74
C TYR A 23 4.20 -2.77 2.42
N GLN A 24 3.77 -2.87 1.16
CA GLN A 24 2.35 -2.73 0.80
C GLN A 24 1.52 -3.89 1.37
N VAL A 25 0.38 -3.56 1.98
CA VAL A 25 -0.54 -4.53 2.60
C VAL A 25 -1.94 -4.41 2.01
N SER A 26 -2.55 -5.56 1.75
CA SER A 26 -3.98 -5.68 1.44
C SER A 26 -4.76 -5.99 2.73
N LEU A 27 -5.62 -5.07 3.15
CA LEU A 27 -6.60 -5.35 4.20
C LEU A 27 -7.82 -6.02 3.56
N ASN A 28 -8.14 -7.23 4.03
CA ASN A 28 -9.15 -8.09 3.42
C ASN A 28 -10.08 -8.70 4.48
N SER A 29 -11.39 -8.63 4.23
CA SER A 29 -12.43 -9.29 5.02
C SER A 29 -13.47 -9.96 4.10
N GLY A 30 -13.00 -10.87 3.24
CA GLY A 30 -13.78 -11.48 2.16
C GLY A 30 -13.65 -10.77 0.81
N TYR A 31 -13.15 -9.52 0.82
CA TYR A 31 -12.73 -8.74 -0.33
C TYR A 31 -11.66 -7.72 0.10
N HIS A 32 -10.85 -7.21 -0.85
CA HIS A 32 -9.90 -6.12 -0.59
C HIS A 32 -10.67 -4.81 -0.44
N PHE A 33 -10.55 -4.16 0.72
CA PHE A 33 -11.30 -2.94 1.03
C PHE A 33 -10.41 -1.74 1.35
N CYS A 34 -9.17 -1.95 1.78
CA CYS A 34 -8.20 -0.90 2.09
C CYS A 34 -6.75 -1.38 1.91
N GLY A 35 -5.84 -0.41 1.83
CA GLY A 35 -4.40 -0.64 1.90
C GLY A 35 -3.82 -0.43 3.30
N GLY A 36 -2.53 -0.72 3.44
CA GLY A 36 -1.74 -0.43 4.64
C GLY A 36 -0.25 -0.53 4.37
N SER A 37 0.57 -0.23 5.36
CA SER A 37 2.03 -0.39 5.27
C SER A 37 2.59 -1.19 6.45
N LEU A 38 3.33 -2.25 6.16
CA LEU A 38 4.07 -3.02 7.16
C LEU A 38 5.23 -2.17 7.69
N ILE A 39 5.16 -1.80 8.96
CA ILE A 39 6.17 -0.92 9.60
C ILE A 39 7.20 -1.69 10.42
N ASN A 40 6.89 -2.93 10.78
CA ASN A 40 7.82 -3.90 11.38
C ASN A 40 7.20 -5.31 11.25
N GLU A 41 7.83 -6.33 11.85
CA GLU A 41 7.43 -7.73 11.74
C GLU A 41 6.02 -8.05 12.28
N GLN A 42 5.43 -7.18 13.10
CA GLN A 42 4.17 -7.46 13.80
C GLN A 42 3.10 -6.38 13.60
N TRP A 43 3.43 -5.24 12.99
CA TRP A 43 2.57 -4.07 12.94
C TRP A 43 2.41 -3.52 11.53
N VAL A 44 1.15 -3.25 11.18
CA VAL A 44 0.74 -2.56 9.95
C VAL A 44 0.09 -1.23 10.34
N VAL A 45 0.49 -0.15 9.68
CA VAL A 45 -0.19 1.16 9.77
C VAL A 45 -1.19 1.30 8.62
N SER A 46 -2.37 1.87 8.89
CA SER A 46 -3.39 2.18 7.90
C SER A 46 -4.18 3.43 8.31
N ALA A 47 -5.10 3.89 7.46
CA ALA A 47 -5.97 5.02 7.76
C ALA A 47 -7.05 4.63 8.78
N GLY A 48 -7.39 5.55 9.68
CA GLY A 48 -8.37 5.28 10.76
C GLY A 48 -9.75 4.86 10.24
N HIS A 49 -10.18 5.35 9.08
CA HIS A 49 -11.48 5.00 8.50
C HIS A 49 -11.58 3.53 8.03
N CYS A 50 -10.44 2.84 7.84
CA CYS A 50 -10.40 1.44 7.42
C CYS A 50 -10.70 0.43 8.56
N TYR A 51 -10.74 0.85 9.82
CA TYR A 51 -10.89 -0.07 10.97
C TYR A 51 -12.30 -0.69 11.09
N LYS A 52 -13.32 -0.13 10.43
CA LYS A 52 -14.73 -0.58 10.50
C LYS A 52 -15.46 -0.47 9.16
N SER A 53 -14.73 -0.55 8.06
CA SER A 53 -15.29 -0.55 6.71
C SER A 53 -16.04 -1.83 6.39
#